data_AF-A0A317MAB7-F1
#
_entry.id   AF-A0A317MAB7-F1
#
_cell.length_a   1.000
_cell.length_b   1.000
_cell.length_c   1.000
_cell.angle_alpha   90.00
_cell.angle_beta   90.00
_cell.angle_gamma   90.00
#
_symmetry.space_group_name_H-M   'P 1'
#
loop_
_entity.id
_entity.type
_entity.pdbx_description
1 polymer ?
#
loop_
_entity_poly.entity_id
_entity_poly.type
_entity_poly.pdbx_seq_one_letter_code
_entity_poly.pdbx_strand_id
1 'polypeptide(L)'
;MLRVNAPTPFESGTRHRLPQRTASKYHSRQSLRSGSGPSADDLVAEIQWVLDNPGRPAHATRTLARADLLFSELDRLVVSGGFLPSTWRASSHPIEARVRHGIAHEYATQCYDAVSEELRETGGVVVAWRALRAAARAWERLDRALTERAPLPEPWNRE
;
A
#
# COMPACT_ATOMS: atom_id res chain seq x y z
N MET A 1 -14.72 42.90 -55.97
CA MET A 1 -16.05 43.44 -55.59
C MET A 1 -16.99 42.26 -55.46
N LEU A 2 -17.73 41.92 -54.41
CA LEU A 2 -18.15 42.46 -53.10
C LEU A 2 -18.47 41.19 -52.25
N ARG A 3 -17.96 41.03 -51.03
CA ARG A 3 -18.55 41.46 -49.74
C ARG A 3 -19.92 40.80 -49.42
N VAL A 4 -19.99 40.06 -48.29
CA VAL A 4 -20.89 40.26 -47.12
C VAL A 4 -21.54 38.98 -46.54
N ASN A 5 -21.08 38.63 -45.33
CA ASN A 5 -21.76 38.15 -44.09
C ASN A 5 -23.02 37.25 -44.10
N ALA A 6 -22.86 36.03 -43.49
CA ALA A 6 -23.47 35.47 -42.24
C ALA A 6 -25.01 35.57 -41.94
N PRO A 7 -25.59 34.84 -40.94
CA PRO A 7 -25.39 33.47 -40.40
C PRO A 7 -26.71 32.65 -40.13
N THR A 8 -26.53 31.36 -39.77
CA THR A 8 -27.33 30.33 -39.00
C THR A 8 -28.84 30.48 -38.67
N PRO A 9 -29.54 29.31 -38.48
CA PRO A 9 -29.79 28.76 -37.14
C PRO A 9 -29.52 27.23 -37.04
N PHE A 10 -28.77 26.76 -36.04
CA PHE A 10 -29.25 26.19 -34.77
C PHE A 10 -29.91 24.80 -34.88
N GLU A 11 -29.13 23.75 -34.64
CA GLU A 11 -29.61 22.61 -33.85
C GLU A 11 -28.52 22.16 -32.87
N SER A 12 -28.95 22.09 -31.61
CA SER A 12 -28.18 21.75 -30.43
C SER A 12 -27.95 20.24 -30.35
N GLY A 13 -26.77 19.84 -29.88
CA GLY A 13 -26.47 18.41 -29.68
C GLY A 13 -25.18 18.13 -28.94
N THR A 14 -24.84 18.93 -27.93
CA THR A 14 -23.73 18.68 -27.01
C THR A 14 -23.91 17.34 -26.30
N ARG A 15 -22.89 16.46 -26.32
CA ARG A 15 -22.41 15.73 -25.14
C ARG A 15 -21.14 14.94 -25.45
N HIS A 16 -20.02 15.56 -25.10
CA HIS A 16 -18.76 14.90 -24.79
C HIS A 16 -18.99 13.75 -23.79
N ARG A 17 -18.46 12.56 -24.11
CA ARG A 17 -18.43 11.40 -23.21
C ARG A 17 -16.99 10.95 -23.01
N LEU A 18 -16.39 11.42 -21.93
CA LEU A 18 -15.21 10.88 -21.25
C LEU A 18 -15.37 11.21 -19.76
N PRO A 19 -14.69 10.52 -18.83
CA PRO A 19 -14.57 9.08 -18.63
C PRO A 19 -15.29 8.66 -17.33
N GLN A 20 -15.62 7.38 -17.22
CA GLN A 20 -16.20 6.77 -16.01
C GLN A 20 -15.20 6.88 -14.84
N ARG A 21 -15.39 7.87 -13.96
CA ARG A 21 -14.90 7.82 -12.58
C ARG A 21 -15.66 6.69 -11.89
N THR A 22 -15.04 5.52 -11.78
CA THR A 22 -15.54 4.48 -10.88
C THR A 22 -15.44 5.03 -9.46
N ALA A 23 -16.62 5.23 -8.87
CA ALA A 23 -16.79 5.71 -7.52
C ALA A 23 -16.01 4.82 -6.54
N SER A 24 -15.21 5.50 -5.74
CA SER A 24 -14.66 5.02 -4.49
C SER A 24 -15.78 4.35 -3.68
N LYS A 25 -15.72 3.03 -3.58
CA LYS A 25 -16.56 2.26 -2.67
C LYS A 25 -16.15 2.65 -1.25
N TYR A 26 -16.97 3.49 -0.64
CA TYR A 26 -17.03 3.69 0.80
C TYR A 26 -17.13 2.32 1.49
N HIS A 27 -16.01 1.79 1.96
CA HIS A 27 -16.00 0.72 2.96
C HIS A 27 -16.20 1.37 4.33
N SER A 28 -17.44 1.76 4.61
CA SER A 28 -17.93 1.89 5.97
C SER A 28 -18.24 0.49 6.49
N ARG A 29 -17.44 0.04 7.46
CA ARG A 29 -17.75 -0.86 8.59
C ARG A 29 -16.39 -1.15 9.25
N GLN A 30 -15.99 -0.41 10.29
CA GLN A 30 -16.32 -0.78 11.67
C GLN A 30 -16.49 -2.30 11.82
N SER A 31 -15.39 -3.03 11.67
CA SER A 31 -15.29 -4.40 12.18
C SER A 31 -15.10 -4.31 13.70
N LEU A 32 -16.21 -4.58 14.39
CA LEU A 32 -16.31 -5.28 15.66
C LEU A 32 -15.06 -5.23 16.56
N ARG A 33 -15.15 -4.36 17.58
CA ARG A 33 -14.44 -4.52 18.85
C ARG A 33 -14.86 -5.85 19.50
N SER A 34 -14.19 -6.94 19.13
CA SER A 34 -14.04 -8.10 20.00
C SER A 34 -12.67 -7.99 20.66
N GLY A 35 -12.57 -8.27 21.96
CA GLY A 35 -11.38 -8.06 22.80
C GLY A 35 -10.16 -8.95 22.49
N SER A 36 -9.76 -9.02 21.23
CA SER A 36 -8.48 -9.51 20.73
C SER A 36 -7.77 -8.31 20.09
N GLY A 37 -6.45 -8.21 20.18
CA GLY A 37 -5.68 -7.12 19.56
C GLY A 37 -5.96 -6.98 18.05
N PRO A 38 -5.51 -5.88 17.41
CA PRO A 38 -5.71 -5.67 15.97
C PRO A 38 -5.20 -6.88 15.19
N SER A 39 -6.01 -7.38 14.24
CA SER A 39 -5.60 -8.49 13.40
C SER A 39 -4.52 -8.05 12.41
N ALA A 40 -3.76 -8.99 11.85
CA ALA A 40 -2.77 -8.68 10.82
C ALA A 40 -3.40 -7.98 9.60
N ASP A 41 -4.62 -8.37 9.23
CA ASP A 41 -5.41 -7.71 8.18
C ASP A 41 -5.73 -6.25 8.53
N ASP A 42 -6.11 -5.97 9.78
CA ASP A 42 -6.37 -4.59 10.24
C ASP A 42 -5.11 -3.73 10.17
N LEU A 43 -3.96 -4.29 10.58
CA LEU A 43 -2.66 -3.62 10.53
C LEU A 43 -2.24 -3.32 9.09
N VAL A 44 -2.34 -4.29 8.18
CA VAL A 44 -2.05 -4.10 6.75
C VAL A 44 -2.94 -3.02 6.15
N ALA A 45 -4.25 -3.05 6.42
CA ALA A 45 -5.18 -2.04 5.95
C ALA A 45 -4.88 -0.65 6.51
N GLU A 46 -4.48 -0.55 7.78
CA GLU A 46 -4.13 0.73 8.39
C GLU A 46 -2.80 1.29 7.85
N ILE A 47 -1.77 0.45 7.66
CA ILE A 47 -0.50 0.84 7.02
C ILE A 47 -0.75 1.36 5.61
N GLN A 48 -1.50 0.60 4.80
CA GLN A 48 -1.90 0.99 3.45
C GLN A 48 -2.60 2.36 3.47
N TRP A 49 -3.57 2.54 4.36
CA TRP A 49 -4.31 3.80 4.46
C TRP A 49 -3.43 4.98 4.83
N VAL A 50 -2.52 4.81 5.82
CA VAL A 50 -1.60 5.86 6.27
C VAL A 50 -0.63 6.26 5.14
N LEU A 51 -0.13 5.28 4.39
CA LEU A 51 0.81 5.50 3.28
C LEU A 51 0.14 6.11 2.03
N ASP A 52 -1.10 5.73 1.73
CA ASP A 52 -1.89 6.29 0.63
C ASP A 52 -2.43 7.68 0.95
N ASN A 53 -2.67 7.98 2.23
CA ASN A 53 -3.23 9.23 2.70
C ASN A 53 -2.32 9.93 3.73
N PRO A 54 -1.10 10.34 3.35
CA PRO A 54 -0.13 10.93 4.28
C PRO A 54 -0.53 12.35 4.75
N GLY A 55 -1.69 12.85 4.29
CA GLY A 55 -2.25 14.13 4.71
C GLY A 55 -1.41 15.32 4.24
N ARG A 56 -1.11 16.24 5.17
CA ARG A 56 -0.35 17.46 4.87
C ARG A 56 1.14 17.22 5.14
N PRO A 57 2.06 17.81 4.35
CA PRO A 57 3.50 17.70 4.59
C PRO A 57 3.93 18.11 6.00
N ALA A 58 3.24 19.09 6.61
CA ALA A 58 3.51 19.51 7.99
C ALA A 58 3.36 18.38 9.05
N HIS A 59 2.67 17.29 8.72
CA HIS A 59 2.51 16.11 9.57
C HIS A 59 3.33 14.91 9.09
N ALA A 60 4.23 15.09 8.11
CA ALA A 60 5.01 14.01 7.52
C ALA A 60 5.77 13.21 8.59
N THR A 61 6.49 13.88 9.48
CA THR A 61 7.25 13.21 10.56
C THR A 61 6.36 12.39 11.49
N ARG A 62 5.19 12.93 11.86
CA ARG A 62 4.22 12.20 12.71
C ARG A 62 3.60 11.02 11.98
N THR A 63 3.32 11.17 10.70
CA THR A 63 2.73 10.14 9.85
C THR A 63 3.73 9.01 9.61
N LEU A 64 5.01 9.35 9.39
CA LEU A 64 6.10 8.39 9.26
C LEU A 64 6.28 7.58 10.54
N ALA A 65 6.35 8.24 11.69
CA ALA A 65 6.41 7.57 12.98
C ALA A 65 5.19 6.67 13.26
N ARG A 66 3.99 7.07 12.80
CA ARG A 66 2.80 6.22 12.91
C ARG A 66 2.90 4.98 12.03
N ALA A 67 3.35 5.14 10.78
CA ALA A 67 3.54 4.02 9.86
C ALA A 67 4.61 3.04 10.39
N ASP A 68 5.71 3.55 10.94
CA ASP A 68 6.77 2.76 11.59
C ASP A 68 6.24 1.93 12.77
N LEU A 69 5.41 2.53 13.63
CA LEU A 69 4.80 1.82 14.76
C LEU A 69 3.84 0.71 14.29
N LEU A 70 3.00 0.98 13.29
CA LEU A 70 2.09 -0.02 12.74
C LEU A 70 2.84 -1.17 12.08
N PHE A 71 3.89 -0.85 11.31
CA PHE A 71 4.74 -1.84 10.68
C PHE A 71 5.47 -2.71 11.72
N SER A 72 5.98 -2.09 12.78
CA SER A 72 6.61 -2.81 13.91
C SER A 72 5.64 -3.72 14.65
N GLU A 73 4.37 -3.31 14.78
CA GLU A 73 3.35 -4.15 15.41
C GLU A 73 2.98 -5.36 14.53
N LEU A 74 2.88 -5.14 13.20
CA LEU A 74 2.68 -6.21 12.23
C LEU A 74 3.87 -7.18 12.26
N ASP A 75 5.09 -6.65 12.25
CA ASP A 75 6.33 -7.44 12.34
C ASP A 75 6.32 -8.33 13.58
N ARG A 76 6.03 -7.77 14.76
CA ARG A 76 5.92 -8.56 15.99
C ARG A 76 4.84 -9.63 15.91
N LEU A 77 3.68 -9.31 15.34
CA LEU A 77 2.58 -10.27 15.21
C LEU A 77 2.99 -11.43 14.31
N VAL A 78 3.58 -11.16 13.15
CA VAL A 78 4.04 -12.18 12.21
C VAL A 78 5.20 -12.99 12.80
N VAL A 79 6.19 -12.33 13.40
CA VAL A 79 7.37 -12.97 14.03
C VAL A 79 6.99 -13.82 15.25
N SER A 80 5.92 -13.47 15.97
CA SER A 80 5.40 -14.27 17.09
C SER A 80 4.58 -15.49 16.65
N GLY A 81 4.43 -15.71 15.33
CA GLY A 81 3.63 -16.81 14.78
C GLY A 81 2.13 -16.51 14.78
N GLY A 82 1.75 -15.23 14.86
CA GLY A 82 0.38 -14.80 14.67
C GLY A 82 -0.13 -15.09 13.24
N PHE A 83 -1.43 -14.99 13.05
CA PHE A 83 -2.04 -15.23 11.75
C PHE A 83 -1.54 -14.21 10.72
N LEU A 84 -1.08 -14.69 9.57
CA LEU A 84 -0.78 -13.83 8.43
C LEU A 84 -2.06 -13.13 7.95
N PRO A 85 -1.93 -11.94 7.35
CA PRO A 85 -3.04 -11.30 6.65
C PRO A 85 -3.68 -12.26 5.65
N SER A 86 -5.01 -12.32 5.66
CA SER A 86 -5.81 -13.16 4.77
C SER A 86 -5.59 -12.88 3.28
N THR A 87 -5.14 -11.67 2.94
CA THR A 87 -4.77 -11.24 1.58
C THR A 87 -3.45 -11.86 1.12
N TRP A 88 -2.54 -12.16 2.04
CA TRP A 88 -1.23 -12.70 1.73
C TRP A 88 -1.32 -14.20 1.49
N ARG A 89 -1.03 -14.60 0.25
CA ARG A 89 -1.00 -16.01 -0.15
C ARG A 89 0.36 -16.64 0.06
N ALA A 90 1.21 -15.97 0.85
CA ALA A 90 2.62 -16.26 1.05
C ALA A 90 2.89 -17.58 1.82
N SER A 91 1.89 -18.21 2.45
CA SER A 91 2.07 -19.55 3.00
C SER A 91 0.83 -20.42 2.89
N SER A 92 1.01 -21.58 2.23
CA SER A 92 0.25 -22.80 2.52
C SER A 92 0.82 -24.05 1.85
N HIS A 93 1.84 -23.95 0.99
CA HIS A 93 2.48 -25.14 0.40
C HIS A 93 4.00 -24.99 0.36
N PRO A 94 4.76 -25.88 1.05
CA PRO A 94 6.10 -26.20 0.59
C PRO A 94 5.95 -26.95 -0.75
N ILE A 95 7.05 -27.09 -1.48
CA ILE A 95 7.18 -27.95 -2.68
C ILE A 95 6.97 -27.18 -3.99
N GLU A 96 8.00 -27.23 -4.84
CA GLU A 96 8.03 -26.83 -6.26
C GLU A 96 8.32 -25.36 -6.64
N ALA A 97 9.45 -24.79 -6.22
CA ALA A 97 10.28 -23.93 -7.09
C ALA A 97 11.63 -23.54 -6.46
N ARG A 98 12.51 -24.51 -6.11
CA ARG A 98 13.80 -24.22 -5.45
C ARG A 98 14.70 -23.17 -6.12
N VAL A 99 14.52 -22.89 -7.41
CA VAL A 99 15.32 -21.86 -8.14
C VAL A 99 14.63 -20.49 -8.21
N ARG A 100 13.28 -20.42 -8.30
CA ARG A 100 12.57 -19.12 -8.26
C ARG A 100 12.28 -18.65 -6.84
N HIS A 101 12.29 -19.58 -5.87
CA HIS A 101 12.08 -19.29 -4.46
C HIS A 101 13.21 -18.41 -3.92
N GLY A 102 14.47 -18.65 -4.29
CA GLY A 102 15.60 -17.80 -3.88
C GLY A 102 15.45 -16.35 -4.32
N ILE A 103 15.18 -16.11 -5.62
CA ILE A 103 15.03 -14.75 -6.16
C ILE A 103 13.79 -14.05 -5.59
N ALA A 104 12.66 -14.76 -5.47
CA ALA A 104 11.43 -14.17 -4.92
C ALA A 104 11.53 -13.90 -3.41
N HIS A 105 12.26 -14.74 -2.67
CA HIS A 105 12.58 -14.55 -1.25
C HIS A 105 13.51 -13.38 -1.05
N GLU A 106 14.63 -13.31 -1.79
CA GLU A 106 15.53 -12.16 -1.78
C GLU A 106 14.80 -10.87 -2.15
N TYR A 107 13.90 -10.91 -3.14
CA TYR A 107 13.09 -9.76 -3.51
C TYR A 107 12.12 -9.33 -2.40
N ALA A 108 11.43 -10.27 -1.74
CA ALA A 108 10.54 -9.98 -0.62
C ALA A 108 11.32 -9.41 0.57
N THR A 109 12.49 -9.99 0.90
CA THR A 109 13.40 -9.48 1.94
C THR A 109 13.89 -8.07 1.60
N GLN A 110 14.33 -7.82 0.37
CA GLN A 110 14.74 -6.48 -0.05
C GLN A 110 13.59 -5.47 0.04
N CYS A 111 12.37 -5.86 -0.30
CA CYS A 111 11.20 -4.99 -0.17
C CYS A 111 10.90 -4.71 1.31
N TYR A 112 11.01 -5.72 2.18
CA TYR A 112 10.89 -5.56 3.63
C TYR A 112 11.96 -4.58 4.17
N ASP A 113 13.22 -4.80 3.83
CA ASP A 113 14.34 -3.96 4.26
C ASP A 113 14.15 -2.51 3.80
N ALA A 114 13.74 -2.31 2.54
CA ALA A 114 13.44 -0.99 2.02
C ALA A 114 12.28 -0.31 2.75
N VAL A 115 11.21 -1.04 3.14
CA VAL A 115 10.15 -0.45 3.97
C VAL A 115 10.69 -0.05 5.33
N SER A 116 11.43 -0.94 6.00
CA SER A 116 11.99 -0.71 7.33
C SER A 116 12.97 0.46 7.35
N GLU A 117 13.85 0.55 6.35
CA GLU A 117 14.83 1.64 6.20
C GLU A 117 14.14 2.99 5.98
N GLU A 118 13.20 3.06 5.04
CA GLU A 118 12.49 4.30 4.73
C GLU A 118 11.59 4.75 5.89
N LEU A 119 11.03 3.83 6.68
CA LEU A 119 10.26 4.18 7.88
C LEU A 119 11.12 4.71 9.03
N ARG A 120 12.38 4.27 9.11
CA ARG A 120 13.37 4.72 10.10
C ARG A 120 14.12 5.97 9.68
N GLU A 121 13.92 6.46 8.47
CA GLU A 121 14.56 7.68 7.96
C GLU A 121 14.19 8.89 8.85
N THR A 122 15.19 9.43 9.54
CA THR A 122 15.02 10.58 10.42
C THR A 122 15.50 11.85 9.75
N GLY A 123 14.63 12.85 9.63
CA GLY A 123 15.01 14.16 9.11
C GLY A 123 13.91 15.21 9.22
N GLY A 124 14.15 16.37 8.62
CA GLY A 124 13.15 17.43 8.54
C GLY A 124 11.93 17.03 7.70
N VAL A 125 10.91 17.89 7.68
CA VAL A 125 9.62 17.64 6.99
C VAL A 125 9.79 17.16 5.54
N VAL A 126 10.73 17.73 4.79
CA VAL A 126 10.98 17.36 3.39
C VAL A 126 11.54 15.93 3.27
N VAL A 127 12.44 15.55 4.18
CA VAL A 127 13.02 14.21 4.25
C VAL A 127 11.94 13.21 4.62
N ALA A 128 11.18 13.47 5.69
CA ALA A 128 10.08 12.62 6.13
C ALA A 128 8.99 12.44 5.04
N TRP A 129 8.71 13.47 4.27
CA TRP A 129 7.74 13.38 3.17
C TRP A 129 8.24 12.55 1.99
N ARG A 130 9.55 12.61 1.69
CA ARG A 130 10.17 11.74 0.68
C ARG A 130 10.18 10.29 1.17
N ALA A 131 10.59 10.08 2.41
CA ALA A 131 10.62 8.78 3.08
C ALA A 131 9.22 8.12 3.06
N LEU A 132 8.17 8.85 3.42
CA LEU A 132 6.78 8.35 3.33
C LEU A 132 6.41 7.84 1.93
N ARG A 133 6.80 8.56 0.88
CA ARG A 133 6.52 8.14 -0.50
C ARG A 133 7.33 6.93 -0.93
N ALA A 134 8.57 6.82 -0.45
CA ALA A 134 9.43 5.68 -0.73
C ALA A 134 8.93 4.44 0.03
N ALA A 135 8.61 4.59 1.31
CA ALA A 135 7.95 3.58 2.14
C ALA A 135 6.63 3.11 1.53
N ALA A 136 5.78 4.01 1.02
CA ALA A 136 4.55 3.65 0.33
C ALA A 136 4.79 2.75 -0.90
N ARG A 137 5.79 3.09 -1.72
CA ARG A 137 6.16 2.28 -2.90
C ARG A 137 6.78 0.95 -2.53
N ALA A 138 7.62 0.91 -1.49
CA ALA A 138 8.23 -0.31 -1.01
C ALA A 138 7.17 -1.23 -0.39
N TRP A 139 6.23 -0.66 0.35
CA TRP A 139 5.08 -1.37 0.93
C TRP A 139 4.18 -1.96 -0.15
N GLU A 140 3.80 -1.20 -1.17
CA GLU A 140 2.99 -1.71 -2.29
C GLU A 140 3.68 -2.87 -3.01
N ARG A 141 5.01 -2.80 -3.19
CA ARG A 141 5.78 -3.89 -3.79
C ARG A 141 5.80 -5.13 -2.90
N LEU A 142 5.98 -4.95 -1.59
CA LEU A 142 5.95 -6.03 -0.61
C LEU A 142 4.56 -6.69 -0.55
N ASP A 143 3.50 -5.91 -0.37
CA ASP A 143 2.12 -6.39 -0.30
C ASP A 143 1.72 -7.12 -1.58
N ARG A 144 2.10 -6.58 -2.75
CA ARG A 144 1.88 -7.26 -4.03
C ARG A 144 2.67 -8.56 -4.12
N ALA A 145 3.95 -8.58 -3.74
CA ALA A 145 4.76 -9.80 -3.76
C ALA A 145 4.12 -10.89 -2.90
N LEU A 146 3.71 -10.56 -1.68
CA LEU A 146 3.08 -11.48 -0.73
C LEU A 146 1.68 -11.94 -1.18
N THR A 147 0.93 -11.07 -1.85
CA THR A 147 -0.35 -11.41 -2.50
C THR A 147 -0.15 -12.35 -3.69
N GLU A 148 0.92 -12.15 -4.46
CA GLU A 148 1.30 -12.95 -5.64
C GLU A 148 1.97 -14.30 -5.29
N ARG A 149 1.96 -14.70 -4.01
CA ARG A 149 2.57 -15.94 -3.49
C ARG A 149 4.09 -15.92 -3.47
N ALA A 150 4.72 -14.74 -3.40
CA ALA A 150 6.12 -14.67 -3.02
C ALA A 150 6.29 -15.28 -1.62
N PRO A 151 7.42 -15.95 -1.36
CA PRO A 151 7.72 -16.44 -0.03
C PRO A 151 7.81 -15.28 0.97
N LEU A 152 7.53 -15.59 2.24
CA LEU A 152 7.72 -14.64 3.32
C LEU A 152 9.19 -14.17 3.36
N PRO A 153 9.44 -12.89 3.65
CA PRO A 153 10.79 -12.37 3.83
C PRO A 153 11.48 -13.07 5.01
N GLU A 154 12.81 -13.08 4.99
CA GLU A 154 13.66 -13.73 6.00
C GLU A 154 13.22 -13.51 7.46
N PRO A 155 12.94 -12.27 7.95
CA PRO A 155 12.53 -12.06 9.35
C PRO A 155 11.21 -12.76 9.72
N TRP A 156 10.34 -13.02 8.74
CA TRP A 156 9.03 -13.66 8.93
C TRP A 156 9.07 -15.16 8.62
N ASN A 157 10.12 -15.63 7.97
CA ASN A 157 10.33 -17.01 7.60
C ASN A 157 11.09 -17.73 8.73
N ARG A 158 10.37 -18.21 9.75
CA ARG A 158 10.95 -19.17 10.70
C ARG A 158 10.66 -20.58 10.20
N GLU A 159 11.71 -21.29 9.79
CA GLU A 159 11.73 -22.75 9.63
C GLU A 159 11.32 -23.47 10.91
#